data_AF-A0A4Y2UHE0-F1
#
_entry.id   AF-A0A4Y2UHE0-F1
#
_cell.length_a   1.000
_cell.length_b   1.000
_cell.length_c   1.000
_cell.angle_alpha   90.00
_cell.angle_beta   90.00
_cell.angle_gamma   90.00
#
_symmetry.space_group_name_H-M   'P 1'
#
loop_
_entity.id
_entity.type
_entity.pdbx_description
1 polymer ?
#
loop_
_entity_poly.entity_id
_entity_poly.type
_entity_poly.pdbx_seq_one_letter_code
_entity_poly.pdbx_strand_id
1 'polypeptide(L)'
;MVSDTQEARDFLGVTGDLSLKIKTGNVQIEGLGDYLRETYSRSKVVEILVKVHYETETLTIPSTAKPRPNWKLLDLRDVGTHYVRSITYGGDLVASLRFTAKNSADREKIRAIVQANLQADTGSFGLGIEGNFSRLQEDLKDMSTLEINYYATVPIKGVPNTMESLMELVEDFPEQTKKVNKGKGVPLTMELFPLSAIDNDVPRFLESK
;
A
#
# COMPACT_ATOMS: atom_id res chain seq x y z
N MET A 1 0.06 12.57 7.10
CA MET A 1 -0.87 13.41 6.31
C MET A 1 -0.33 13.49 4.90
N VAL A 2 -1.19 13.39 3.89
CA VAL A 2 -0.79 13.52 2.48
C VAL A 2 -1.58 14.64 1.82
N SER A 3 -0.89 15.50 1.08
CA SER A 3 -1.43 16.75 0.53
C SER A 3 -1.75 16.61 -0.96
N ASP A 4 -1.03 15.75 -1.67
CA ASP A 4 -1.16 15.50 -3.10
C ASP A 4 -0.86 14.04 -3.47
N THR A 5 -1.01 13.73 -4.76
CA THR A 5 -0.78 12.38 -5.30
C THR A 5 0.67 11.94 -5.23
N GLN A 6 1.63 12.87 -5.29
CA GLN A 6 3.04 12.55 -5.16
C GLN A 6 3.37 12.14 -3.72
N GLU A 7 2.97 12.93 -2.73
CA GLU A 7 3.14 12.59 -1.31
C GLU A 7 2.47 11.25 -0.97
N ALA A 8 1.26 11.02 -1.49
CA ALA A 8 0.56 9.75 -1.28
C ALA A 8 1.30 8.56 -1.91
N ARG A 9 1.77 8.71 -3.15
CA ARG A 9 2.54 7.67 -3.85
C ARG A 9 3.86 7.37 -3.11
N ASP A 10 4.58 8.41 -2.72
CA ASP A 10 5.87 8.29 -2.06
C ASP A 10 5.70 7.66 -0.66
N PHE A 11 4.64 8.02 0.07
CA PHE A 11 4.26 7.36 1.33
C PHE A 11 3.97 5.86 1.15
N LEU A 12 3.32 5.47 0.06
CA LEU A 12 3.04 4.07 -0.23
C LEU A 12 4.25 3.28 -0.72
N GLY A 13 5.36 3.95 -1.07
CA GLY A 13 6.57 3.32 -1.59
C GLY A 13 6.48 2.92 -3.06
N VAL A 14 5.61 3.57 -3.84
CA VAL A 14 5.38 3.23 -5.25
C VAL A 14 6.17 4.18 -6.16
N THR A 15 6.85 3.68 -7.19
CA THR A 15 7.57 4.56 -8.12
C THR A 15 6.60 5.30 -9.04
N GLY A 16 7.02 6.43 -9.62
CA GLY A 16 6.16 7.22 -10.52
C GLY A 16 5.66 6.45 -11.74
N ASP A 17 6.54 5.69 -12.38
CA ASP A 17 6.21 4.84 -13.53
C ASP A 17 5.20 3.73 -13.15
N LEU A 18 5.43 3.04 -12.03
CA LEU A 18 4.52 2.01 -11.54
C LEU A 18 3.15 2.61 -11.17
N SER A 19 3.13 3.77 -10.51
CA SER A 19 1.90 4.49 -10.17
C SER A 19 1.09 4.86 -11.42
N LEU A 20 1.76 5.32 -12.48
CA LEU A 20 1.11 5.62 -13.75
C LEU A 20 0.50 4.36 -14.37
N LYS A 21 1.26 3.26 -14.44
CA LYS A 21 0.79 1.97 -14.96
C LYS A 21 -0.40 1.40 -14.20
N ILE A 22 -0.44 1.60 -12.88
CA ILE A 22 -1.59 1.22 -12.04
C ILE A 22 -2.81 2.09 -12.40
N LYS A 23 -2.63 3.40 -12.53
CA LYS A 23 -3.71 4.35 -12.85
C LYS A 23 -4.29 4.17 -14.24
N THR A 24 -3.46 3.83 -15.23
CA THR A 24 -3.90 3.55 -16.61
C THR A 24 -4.48 2.15 -16.79
N GLY A 25 -4.47 1.31 -15.74
CA GLY A 25 -4.95 -0.07 -15.79
C GLY A 25 -4.01 -1.03 -16.53
N ASN A 26 -2.79 -0.61 -16.86
CA ASN A 26 -1.78 -1.51 -17.45
C ASN A 26 -1.27 -2.54 -16.44
N VAL A 27 -1.36 -2.25 -15.14
CA VAL A 27 -1.06 -3.17 -14.06
C VAL A 27 -2.21 -3.16 -13.05
N GLN A 28 -2.80 -4.33 -12.80
CA GLN A 28 -3.79 -4.50 -11.73
C GLN A 28 -3.08 -4.89 -10.44
N ILE A 29 -3.25 -4.05 -9.43
CA ILE A 29 -2.83 -4.28 -8.05
C ILE A 29 -4.05 -4.03 -7.17
N GLU A 30 -4.36 -4.97 -6.28
CA GLU A 30 -5.41 -4.87 -5.26
C GLU A 30 -4.86 -4.18 -4.01
N GLY A 31 -5.72 -3.64 -3.16
CA GLY A 31 -5.32 -2.93 -1.94
C GLY A 31 -4.70 -1.57 -2.28
N LEU A 32 -3.38 -1.43 -2.20
CA LEU A 32 -2.67 -0.18 -2.51
C LEU A 32 -3.01 0.36 -3.91
N GLY A 33 -3.18 -0.55 -4.88
CA GLY A 33 -3.54 -0.17 -6.24
C GLY A 33 -4.97 0.38 -6.35
N ASP A 34 -5.89 -0.09 -5.52
CA ASP A 34 -7.26 0.44 -5.46
C ASP A 34 -7.25 1.90 -4.97
N TYR A 35 -6.49 2.18 -3.91
CA TYR A 35 -6.29 3.55 -3.44
C TYR A 35 -5.67 4.44 -4.52
N LEU A 36 -4.61 3.96 -5.19
CA LEU A 36 -3.93 4.74 -6.23
C LEU A 36 -4.81 5.01 -7.46
N ARG A 37 -5.77 4.14 -7.77
CA ARG A 37 -6.73 4.36 -8.87
C ARG A 37 -7.80 5.38 -8.52
N GLU A 38 -8.06 5.61 -7.24
CA GLU A 38 -9.14 6.51 -6.84
C GLU A 38 -8.86 7.96 -7.24
N THR A 39 -9.90 8.61 -7.76
CA THR A 39 -9.86 10.01 -8.18
C THR A 39 -10.97 10.77 -7.45
N TYR A 40 -10.59 11.74 -6.62
CA TYR A 40 -11.53 12.63 -5.96
C TYR A 40 -10.94 14.04 -5.84
N SER A 41 -11.81 15.04 -5.66
CA SER A 41 -11.37 16.42 -5.47
C SER A 41 -10.74 16.62 -4.09
N ARG A 42 -9.45 16.92 -4.06
CA ARG A 42 -8.69 17.20 -2.82
C ARG A 42 -8.83 18.65 -2.34
N SER A 43 -9.62 19.49 -3.02
CA SER A 43 -9.66 20.94 -2.76
C SER A 43 -10.19 21.33 -1.39
N LYS A 44 -11.05 20.50 -0.78
CA LYS A 44 -11.65 20.68 0.55
C LYS A 44 -11.30 19.55 1.53
N VAL A 45 -10.45 18.61 1.12
CA VAL A 45 -10.17 17.41 1.89
C VAL A 45 -8.81 17.55 2.58
N VAL A 46 -8.76 17.17 3.85
CA VAL A 46 -7.53 16.86 4.57
C VAL A 46 -7.52 15.36 4.79
N GLU A 47 -6.46 14.70 4.31
CA GLU A 47 -6.36 13.24 4.30
C GLU A 47 -5.20 12.76 5.17
N ILE A 48 -5.50 11.78 6.02
CA ILE A 48 -4.51 11.03 6.78
C ILE A 48 -4.51 9.60 6.23
N LEU A 49 -3.35 9.15 5.78
CA LEU A 49 -3.13 7.76 5.43
C LEU A 49 -2.46 7.03 6.58
N VAL A 50 -2.99 5.85 6.84
CA VAL A 50 -2.45 4.85 7.75
C VAL A 50 -2.05 3.66 6.92
N LYS A 51 -0.81 3.21 7.03
CA LYS A 51 -0.32 2.00 6.36
C LYS A 51 0.08 0.99 7.42
N VAL A 52 -0.49 -0.20 7.33
CA VAL A 52 -0.03 -1.39 8.05
C VAL A 52 0.62 -2.30 7.05
N HIS A 53 1.88 -2.63 7.30
CA HIS A 53 2.67 -3.54 6.50
C HIS A 53 3.05 -4.73 7.37
N TYR A 54 2.60 -5.92 6.99
CA TYR A 54 2.87 -7.14 7.75
C TYR A 54 3.45 -8.22 6.85
N GLU A 55 4.72 -8.57 7.08
CA GLU A 55 5.41 -9.66 6.38
C GLU A 55 5.32 -10.96 7.18
N THR A 56 5.15 -12.08 6.49
CA THR A 56 5.06 -13.42 7.09
C THR A 56 6.33 -14.23 6.82
N GLU A 57 6.70 -14.38 5.55
CA GLU A 57 7.86 -15.14 5.12
C GLU A 57 8.42 -14.61 3.80
N THR A 58 9.72 -14.80 3.59
CA THR A 58 10.37 -14.58 2.30
C THR A 58 10.87 -15.91 1.74
N LEU A 59 10.38 -16.28 0.57
CA LEU A 59 10.84 -17.45 -0.16
C LEU A 59 11.87 -17.03 -1.20
N THR A 60 13.08 -17.57 -1.10
CA THR A 60 14.19 -17.24 -2.01
C THR A 60 14.66 -18.49 -2.73
N ILE A 61 14.91 -18.38 -4.04
CA ILE A 61 15.54 -19.45 -4.81
C ILE A 61 16.95 -19.69 -4.25
N PRO A 62 17.30 -20.93 -3.86
CA PRO A 62 18.64 -21.23 -3.36
C PRO A 62 19.72 -20.87 -4.37
N SER A 63 20.87 -20.39 -3.89
CA SER A 63 22.02 -20.03 -4.74
C SER A 63 22.58 -21.21 -5.56
N THR A 64 22.26 -22.44 -5.16
CA THR A 64 22.67 -23.68 -5.85
C THR A 64 21.69 -24.12 -6.93
N ALA A 65 20.51 -23.50 -7.02
CA ALA A 65 19.52 -23.83 -8.04
C ALA A 65 20.06 -23.49 -9.44
N LYS A 66 19.81 -24.39 -10.39
CA LYS A 66 20.17 -24.19 -11.80
C LYS A 66 18.90 -23.95 -12.62
N PRO A 67 18.97 -23.15 -13.69
CA PRO A 67 17.88 -23.03 -14.65
C PRO A 67 17.47 -24.40 -15.18
N ARG A 68 16.19 -24.54 -15.57
CA ARG A 68 15.71 -25.76 -16.22
C ARG A 68 16.55 -26.05 -17.47
N PRO A 69 16.95 -27.31 -17.73
CA PRO A 69 17.58 -27.67 -18.99
C PRO A 69 16.72 -27.17 -20.16
N ASN A 70 17.35 -26.64 -21.20
CA ASN A 70 16.70 -26.15 -22.42
C ASN A 70 15.75 -24.95 -22.26
N TRP A 71 15.82 -24.19 -21.15
CA TRP A 71 15.06 -22.95 -21.02
C TRP A 71 15.30 -21.97 -22.17
N LYS A 72 16.50 -22.00 -22.78
CA LYS A 72 16.86 -21.21 -23.96
C LYS A 72 16.13 -21.60 -25.25
N LEU A 73 15.53 -22.79 -25.30
CA LEU A 73 14.75 -23.26 -26.46
C LEU A 73 13.29 -22.79 -26.40
N LEU A 74 12.86 -22.24 -25.26
CA LEU A 74 11.54 -21.66 -25.11
C LEU A 74 11.48 -20.30 -25.82
N ASP A 75 10.27 -19.86 -26.18
CA ASP A 75 10.08 -18.54 -26.76
C ASP A 75 10.56 -17.46 -25.78
N LEU A 76 11.32 -16.49 -26.26
CA LEU A 76 11.82 -15.37 -25.46
C LEU A 76 10.69 -14.59 -24.77
N ARG A 77 9.48 -14.58 -25.34
CA ARG A 77 8.29 -13.97 -24.74
C ARG A 77 7.75 -14.76 -23.56
N ASP A 78 7.90 -16.08 -23.57
CA ASP A 78 7.49 -16.96 -22.48
C ASP A 78 8.51 -16.94 -21.33
N VAL A 79 9.80 -16.76 -21.67
CA VAL A 79 10.90 -16.72 -20.70
C VAL A 79 11.06 -15.33 -20.08
N GLY A 80 10.89 -14.27 -20.87
CA GLY A 80 11.15 -12.90 -20.47
C GLY A 80 12.64 -12.57 -20.32
N THR A 81 12.95 -11.49 -19.60
CA THR A 81 14.33 -10.98 -19.41
C THR A 81 14.84 -11.11 -17.97
N HIS A 82 13.94 -11.42 -17.02
CA HIS A 82 14.22 -11.54 -15.60
C HIS A 82 13.57 -12.80 -15.05
N TYR A 83 14.17 -13.35 -13.99
CA TYR A 83 13.52 -14.37 -13.17
C TYR A 83 13.25 -13.83 -11.77
N VAL A 84 12.24 -14.38 -11.11
CA VAL A 84 11.93 -14.05 -9.71
C VAL A 84 12.93 -14.76 -8.82
N ARG A 85 13.80 -14.00 -8.12
CA ARG A 85 14.80 -14.55 -7.19
C ARG A 85 14.21 -14.79 -5.81
N SER A 86 13.40 -13.86 -5.33
CA SER A 86 12.73 -13.96 -4.03
C SER A 86 11.34 -13.35 -4.08
N ILE A 87 10.45 -13.87 -3.24
CA ILE A 87 9.11 -13.34 -3.01
C ILE A 87 8.91 -13.20 -1.51
N THR A 88 8.60 -11.98 -1.07
CA THR A 88 8.15 -11.72 0.30
C THR A 88 6.64 -11.74 0.34
N TYR A 89 6.09 -12.56 1.23
CA TYR A 89 4.66 -12.73 1.44
C TYR A 89 4.20 -11.99 2.69
N GLY A 90 2.91 -11.65 2.72
CA GLY A 90 2.29 -10.98 3.85
C GLY A 90 0.95 -10.34 3.49
N GLY A 91 0.66 -9.20 4.10
CA GLY A 91 -0.52 -8.39 3.85
C GLY A 91 -0.20 -6.90 4.00
N ASP A 92 -0.83 -6.08 3.14
CA ASP A 92 -0.85 -4.63 3.27
C ASP A 92 -2.28 -4.17 3.53
N LEU A 93 -2.43 -3.23 4.47
CA LEU A 93 -3.66 -2.48 4.72
C LEU A 93 -3.34 -1.00 4.64
N VAL A 94 -4.14 -0.27 3.88
CA VAL A 94 -4.16 1.19 3.90
C VAL A 94 -5.53 1.65 4.34
N ALA A 95 -5.57 2.50 5.36
CA ALA A 95 -6.75 3.25 5.71
C ALA A 95 -6.56 4.73 5.36
N SER A 96 -7.59 5.31 4.75
CA SER A 96 -7.68 6.70 4.33
C SER A 96 -8.77 7.38 5.16
N LEU A 97 -8.34 8.23 6.08
CA LEU A 97 -9.20 9.07 6.89
C LEU A 97 -9.33 10.44 6.24
N ARG A 98 -10.52 10.74 5.70
CA ARG A 98 -10.78 11.98 4.96
C ARG A 98 -11.68 12.90 5.77
N PHE A 99 -11.12 14.03 6.15
CA PHE A 99 -11.87 15.14 6.73
C PHE A 99 -12.26 16.10 5.61
N THR A 100 -13.55 16.11 5.25
CA THR A 100 -14.07 17.02 4.24
C THR A 100 -14.55 18.30 4.90
N ALA A 101 -13.87 19.40 4.62
CA ALA A 101 -14.19 20.72 5.17
C ALA A 101 -15.49 21.27 4.56
N LYS A 102 -16.34 21.90 5.38
CA LYS A 102 -17.55 22.59 4.91
C LYS A 102 -17.22 23.74 3.94
N ASN A 103 -16.12 24.46 4.18
CA ASN A 103 -15.61 25.53 3.33
C ASN A 103 -14.07 25.53 3.28
N SER A 104 -13.49 26.37 2.41
CA SER A 104 -12.03 26.43 2.21
C SER A 104 -11.27 27.04 3.39
N ALA A 105 -11.88 27.93 4.17
CA ALA A 105 -11.24 28.52 5.35
C ALA A 105 -11.10 27.48 6.48
N ASP A 106 -12.09 26.58 6.60
CA ASP A 106 -12.06 25.48 7.56
C ASP A 106 -11.01 24.43 7.19
N ARG A 107 -10.70 24.24 5.91
CA ARG A 107 -9.65 23.30 5.47
C ARG A 107 -8.31 23.58 6.11
N GLU A 108 -7.87 24.84 6.13
CA GLU A 108 -6.55 25.18 6.67
C GLU A 108 -6.52 25.03 8.20
N LYS A 109 -7.63 25.33 8.87
CA LYS A 109 -7.79 25.07 10.30
C LYS A 109 -7.76 23.57 10.61
N ILE A 110 -8.48 22.76 9.84
CA ILE A 110 -8.47 21.29 9.95
C ILE A 110 -7.03 20.78 9.76
N ARG A 111 -6.32 21.27 8.75
CA ARG A 111 -4.91 20.91 8.50
C ARG A 111 -4.03 21.19 9.72
N ALA A 112 -4.15 22.38 10.31
CA ALA A 112 -3.38 22.75 11.49
C ALA A 112 -3.69 21.86 12.70
N ILE A 113 -4.97 21.57 12.96
CA ILE A 113 -5.42 20.69 14.05
C ILE A 113 -4.89 19.27 13.85
N VAL A 114 -4.99 18.73 12.62
CA VAL A 114 -4.47 17.41 12.27
C VAL A 114 -2.96 17.34 12.48
N GLN A 115 -2.21 18.34 12.02
CA GLN A 115 -0.76 18.37 12.20
C GLN A 115 -0.36 18.45 13.67
N ALA A 116 -1.03 19.26 14.47
CA ALA A 116 -0.75 19.41 15.90
C ALA A 116 -0.96 18.10 16.67
N ASN A 117 -2.04 17.36 16.35
CA ASN A 117 -2.34 16.08 17.00
C ASN A 117 -1.43 14.93 16.53
N LEU A 118 -0.96 14.94 15.27
CA LEU A 118 -0.11 13.88 14.72
C LEU A 118 1.39 14.06 15.01
N GLN A 119 1.88 15.28 15.22
CA GLN A 119 3.29 15.53 15.55
C GLN A 119 3.69 15.00 16.94
N ALA A 120 2.71 14.65 17.78
CA ALA A 120 2.97 14.12 19.13
C ALA A 120 3.49 12.67 19.13
N ASP A 121 3.24 11.87 18.09
CA ASP A 121 3.56 10.43 18.07
C ASP A 121 4.36 10.04 16.82
N THR A 122 5.69 10.09 16.91
CA THR A 122 6.61 9.84 15.79
C THR A 122 7.07 8.37 15.68
N GLY A 123 6.15 7.42 15.51
CA GLY A 123 6.55 6.15 14.86
C GLY A 123 6.08 4.82 15.42
N SER A 124 5.04 4.78 16.25
CA SER A 124 4.39 3.51 16.62
C SER A 124 2.89 3.67 16.60
N PHE A 125 2.19 2.90 15.77
CA PHE A 125 0.75 2.69 15.93
C PHE A 125 0.53 1.98 17.27
N GLY A 126 0.16 2.75 18.29
CA GLY A 126 -0.07 2.29 19.66
C GLY A 126 -1.09 3.16 20.39
N LEU A 127 -1.28 2.93 21.69
CA LEU A 127 -2.32 3.53 22.55
C LEU A 127 -2.41 5.08 22.52
N GLY A 128 -1.33 5.79 22.17
CA GLY A 128 -1.35 7.26 22.01
C GLY A 128 -2.18 7.74 20.82
N ILE A 129 -2.24 6.93 19.75
CA ILE A 129 -2.92 7.26 18.50
C ILE A 129 -4.45 7.25 18.68
N GLU A 130 -5.00 6.31 19.45
CA GLU A 130 -6.44 6.22 19.70
C GLU A 130 -6.98 7.48 20.41
N GLY A 131 -6.26 7.94 21.43
CA GLY A 131 -6.59 9.18 22.15
C GLY A 131 -6.47 10.43 21.26
N ASN A 132 -5.43 10.49 20.42
CA ASN A 132 -5.23 11.60 19.50
C ASN A 132 -6.31 11.64 18.41
N PHE A 133 -6.72 10.49 17.86
CA PHE A 133 -7.82 10.44 16.89
C PHE A 133 -9.18 10.76 17.50
N SER A 134 -9.46 10.28 18.71
CA SER A 134 -10.71 10.62 19.41
C SER A 134 -10.82 12.12 19.65
N ARG A 135 -9.73 12.76 20.08
CA ARG A 135 -9.66 14.23 20.21
C ARG A 135 -9.84 14.93 18.87
N LEU A 136 -9.16 14.43 17.83
CA LEU A 136 -9.23 15.01 16.49
C LEU A 136 -10.63 14.90 15.90
N GLN A 137 -11.37 13.82 16.16
CA GLN A 137 -12.77 13.70 15.76
C GLN A 137 -13.66 14.72 16.50
N GLU A 138 -13.45 14.89 17.81
CA GLU A 138 -14.21 15.84 18.63
C GLU A 138 -13.93 17.30 18.24
N ASP A 139 -12.66 17.67 18.04
CA ASP A 139 -12.23 19.01 17.65
C ASP A 139 -12.76 19.42 16.27
N LEU A 140 -12.99 18.44 15.39
CA LEU A 140 -13.35 18.67 13.99
C LEU A 140 -14.83 18.42 13.65
N LYS A 141 -15.65 17.96 14.62
CA LYS A 141 -17.04 17.54 14.40
C LYS A 141 -17.93 18.64 13.79
N ASP A 142 -17.68 19.89 14.16
CA ASP A 142 -18.48 21.03 13.70
C ASP A 142 -17.97 21.62 12.38
N MET A 143 -16.76 21.26 11.96
CA MET A 143 -16.06 21.84 10.81
C MET A 143 -15.97 20.90 9.61
N SER A 144 -16.10 19.59 9.83
CA SER A 144 -15.89 18.58 8.81
C SER A 144 -16.76 17.34 8.99
N THR A 145 -16.86 16.57 7.91
CA THR A 145 -17.35 15.19 7.96
C THR A 145 -16.16 14.24 7.81
N LEU A 146 -16.17 13.15 8.57
CA LEU A 146 -15.18 12.08 8.49
C LEU A 146 -15.69 10.95 7.57
N GLU A 147 -14.86 10.57 6.60
CA GLU A 147 -15.03 9.37 5.80
C GLU A 147 -13.83 8.46 6.02
N ILE A 148 -14.09 7.18 6.30
CA ILE A 148 -13.07 6.15 6.52
C ILE A 148 -13.13 5.18 5.34
N ASN A 149 -12.09 5.20 4.51
CA ASN A 149 -11.90 4.24 3.43
C ASN A 149 -10.76 3.31 3.77
N TYR A 150 -10.82 2.05 3.34
CA TYR A 150 -9.77 1.08 3.58
C TYR A 150 -9.54 0.22 2.34
N TYR A 151 -8.30 -0.23 2.20
CA TYR A 151 -7.85 -1.03 1.05
C TYR A 151 -6.89 -2.06 1.59
N ALA A 152 -7.26 -3.33 1.48
CA ALA A 152 -6.48 -4.44 2.01
C ALA A 152 -6.14 -5.41 0.88
N THR A 153 -4.96 -6.02 0.97
CA THR A 153 -4.52 -7.05 0.02
C THR A 153 -4.99 -8.46 0.42
N VAL A 154 -5.63 -8.59 1.58
CA VAL A 154 -6.24 -9.82 2.09
C VAL A 154 -7.69 -9.54 2.48
N PRO A 155 -8.58 -10.55 2.43
CA PRO A 155 -9.96 -10.37 2.87
C PRO A 155 -10.03 -9.94 4.34
N ILE A 156 -10.74 -8.85 4.60
CA ILE A 156 -10.93 -8.34 5.96
C ILE A 156 -12.31 -8.70 6.51
N LYS A 157 -12.40 -8.85 7.84
CA LYS A 157 -13.67 -8.98 8.57
C LYS A 157 -14.01 -7.65 9.25
N GLY A 158 -15.26 -7.22 9.09
CA GLY A 158 -15.73 -5.95 9.64
C GLY A 158 -15.37 -4.79 8.71
N VAL A 159 -16.36 -3.97 8.38
CA VAL A 159 -16.18 -2.73 7.63
C VAL A 159 -16.02 -1.64 8.69
N PRO A 160 -14.82 -1.08 8.92
CA PRO A 160 -14.67 -0.03 9.91
C PRO A 160 -15.43 1.22 9.48
N ASN A 161 -16.40 1.64 10.29
CA ASN A 161 -17.15 2.88 10.13
C ASN A 161 -16.93 3.86 11.29
N THR A 162 -16.12 3.46 12.27
CA THR A 162 -15.71 4.26 13.44
C THR A 162 -14.19 4.20 13.60
N MET A 163 -13.63 5.11 14.39
CA MET A 163 -12.21 5.06 14.73
C MET A 163 -11.86 3.79 15.53
N GLU A 164 -12.70 3.41 16.48
CA GLU A 164 -12.54 2.19 17.30
C GLU A 164 -12.45 0.95 16.41
N SER A 165 -13.40 0.76 15.49
CA SER A 165 -13.38 -0.36 14.55
C SER A 165 -12.19 -0.33 13.58
N LEU A 166 -11.66 0.85 13.26
CA LEU A 166 -10.43 0.97 12.49
C LEU A 166 -9.22 0.51 13.31
N MET A 167 -9.13 0.84 14.59
CA MET A 167 -8.04 0.41 15.46
C MET A 167 -8.08 -1.10 15.67
N GLU A 168 -9.26 -1.67 15.93
CA GLU A 168 -9.46 -3.12 15.98
C GLU A 168 -9.01 -3.80 14.68
N LEU A 169 -9.37 -3.23 13.53
CA LEU A 169 -8.93 -3.76 12.23
C LEU A 169 -7.40 -3.74 12.10
N VAL A 170 -6.75 -2.65 12.52
CA VAL A 170 -5.29 -2.52 12.46
C VAL A 170 -4.61 -3.56 13.36
N GLU A 171 -5.13 -3.76 14.58
CA GLU A 171 -4.59 -4.73 15.54
C GLU A 171 -4.80 -6.18 15.08
N ASP A 172 -5.97 -6.49 14.51
CA ASP A 172 -6.31 -7.84 14.05
C ASP A 172 -5.70 -8.18 12.68
N PHE A 173 -5.22 -7.18 11.92
CA PHE A 173 -4.76 -7.36 10.55
C PHE A 173 -3.71 -8.46 10.36
N PRO A 174 -2.69 -8.62 11.25
CA PRO A 174 -1.74 -9.73 11.16
C PRO A 174 -2.41 -11.11 11.23
N GLU A 175 -3.39 -11.30 12.13
CA GLU A 175 -4.12 -12.56 12.27
C GLU A 175 -5.07 -12.81 11.09
N GLN A 176 -5.61 -11.76 10.49
CA GLN A 176 -6.38 -11.86 9.26
C GLN A 176 -5.48 -12.29 8.08
N THR A 177 -4.27 -11.74 7.99
CA THR A 177 -3.28 -12.11 6.96
C THR A 177 -2.89 -13.59 7.05
N LYS A 178 -2.67 -14.12 8.27
CA LYS A 178 -2.33 -15.54 8.49
C LYS A 178 -3.45 -16.51 8.10
N LYS A 179 -4.70 -16.06 7.94
CA LYS A 179 -5.81 -16.92 7.45
C LYS A 179 -5.72 -17.20 5.95
N VAL A 180 -4.90 -16.45 5.22
CA VAL A 180 -4.75 -16.57 3.76
C VAL A 180 -3.52 -17.42 3.43
N ASN A 181 -3.63 -18.25 2.38
CA ASN A 181 -2.52 -19.02 1.80
C ASN A 181 -1.71 -19.81 2.85
N LYS A 182 -2.40 -20.57 3.72
CA LYS A 182 -1.80 -21.41 4.77
C LYS A 182 -0.86 -20.64 5.72
N GLY A 183 -1.16 -19.38 6.04
CA GLY A 183 -0.33 -18.57 6.94
C GLY A 183 0.53 -17.54 6.24
N LYS A 184 0.70 -17.63 4.92
CA LYS A 184 1.63 -16.78 4.16
C LYS A 184 1.02 -15.42 3.82
N GLY A 185 -0.29 -15.32 3.63
CA GLY A 185 -0.86 -14.14 3.00
C GLY A 185 -0.62 -14.11 1.49
N VAL A 186 -0.55 -12.91 0.92
CA VAL A 186 -0.35 -12.66 -0.52
C VAL A 186 1.08 -12.22 -0.83
N PRO A 187 1.57 -12.34 -2.07
CA PRO A 187 2.85 -11.76 -2.46
C PRO A 187 2.83 -10.23 -2.32
N LEU A 188 3.77 -9.66 -1.56
CA LEU A 188 3.91 -8.22 -1.36
C LEU A 188 5.00 -7.64 -2.27
N THR A 189 6.19 -8.22 -2.17
CA THR A 189 7.38 -7.75 -2.89
C THR A 189 8.01 -8.91 -3.64
N MET A 190 8.43 -8.65 -4.88
CA MET A 190 9.19 -9.60 -5.69
C MET A 190 10.53 -9.00 -6.07
N GLU A 191 11.58 -9.76 -5.87
CA GLU A 191 12.90 -9.41 -6.37
C GLU A 191 13.13 -10.04 -7.74
N LEU A 192 13.27 -9.20 -8.75
CA LEU A 192 13.59 -9.63 -10.12
C LEU A 192 15.09 -9.54 -10.36
N PHE A 193 15.66 -10.61 -10.89
CA PHE A 193 17.08 -10.68 -11.23
C PHE A 193 17.24 -10.96 -12.73
N PRO A 194 18.15 -10.26 -13.43
CA PRO A 194 18.26 -10.39 -14.87
C PRO A 194 18.78 -11.77 -15.26
N LEU A 195 18.17 -12.38 -16.28
CA LEU A 195 18.66 -13.64 -16.85
C LEU A 195 20.06 -13.49 -17.45
N SER A 196 20.42 -12.27 -17.88
CA SER A 196 21.76 -11.95 -18.38
C SER A 196 22.87 -12.18 -17.34
N ALA A 197 22.54 -12.23 -16.04
CA ALA A 197 23.51 -12.56 -14.99
C ALA A 197 23.82 -14.06 -14.90
N ILE A 198 22.96 -14.90 -15.46
CA ILE A 198 23.18 -16.35 -15.60
C ILE A 198 23.81 -16.65 -16.96
N ASP A 199 23.39 -15.91 -17.99
CA ASP A 199 23.81 -16.12 -19.37
C ASP A 199 23.83 -14.80 -20.16
N ASN A 200 25.02 -14.33 -20.51
CA ASN A 200 25.23 -13.02 -21.12
C ASN A 200 24.55 -12.83 -22.49
N ASP A 201 24.18 -13.92 -23.17
CA ASP A 201 23.55 -13.87 -24.49
C ASP A 201 22.06 -13.48 -24.43
N VAL A 202 21.46 -13.45 -23.23
CA VAL A 202 20.04 -13.12 -23.06
C VAL A 202 19.85 -11.60 -23.02
N PRO A 203 18.90 -11.07 -23.81
CA PRO A 203 18.66 -9.63 -23.85
C PRO A 203 18.14 -9.11 -22.52
N ARG A 204 18.55 -7.89 -22.15
CA ARG A 204 18.12 -7.22 -20.92
C ARG A 204 16.73 -6.59 -21.02
N PHE A 205 16.27 -6.34 -22.24
CA PHE A 205 14.95 -5.79 -22.54
C PHE A 205 14.38 -6.45 -23.81
N LEU A 206 13.06 -6.47 -23.94
CA LEU A 206 12.37 -6.85 -25.17
C LEU A 206 11.87 -5.56 -25.82
N GLU A 207 12.17 -5.36 -27.10
CA GLU A 207 11.61 -4.24 -27.86
C GLU A 207 10.09 -4.45 -28.06
N SER A 208 9.31 -3.44 -27.68
CA SER A 208 7.89 -3.39 -28.04
C SER A 208 7.76 -3.16 -29.54
N LYS A 209 7.10 -4.09 -30.25
CA LYS A 209 6.68 -3.86 -31.64
C LYS A 209 5.56 -2.85 -31.71
#